data_AF-A0A9E2XZZ3-F1
#
_entry.id   AF-A0A9E2XZZ3-F1
#
_cell.length_a   1.000
_cell.length_b   1.000
_cell.length_c   1.000
_cell.angle_alpha   90.00
_cell.angle_beta   90.00
_cell.angle_gamma   90.00
#
_symmetry.space_group_name_H-M   'P 1'
#
loop_
_entity.id
_entity.type
_entity.pdbx_description
1 polymer ?
#
loop_
_entity_poly.entity_id
_entity_poly.type
_entity_poly.pdbx_seq_one_letter_code
_entity_poly.pdbx_strand_id
1 'polypeptide(L)'
;MTAFRQASIALLCVVLCSVAAACGIPRDVGLAERCADIMRLAYPSAAIDMTKTEATATSLTTIVAKAEGVRTNLPPGAPLLQDLAVECRFDDNILTGFRWTAGPAH
;
A
#
# COMPACT_ATOMS: atom_id res chain seq x y z
N MET A 1 -11.62 7.88 57.44
CA MET A 1 -10.78 8.27 56.29
C MET A 1 -10.49 7.04 55.44
N THR A 2 -11.46 6.57 54.65
CA THR A 2 -11.40 5.28 53.92
C THR A 2 -11.79 5.42 52.45
N ALA A 3 -11.83 6.64 51.91
CA ALA A 3 -12.23 6.90 50.52
C ALA A 3 -11.06 7.06 49.53
N PHE A 4 -9.80 7.04 50.01
CA PHE A 4 -8.64 7.34 49.14
C PHE A 4 -7.96 6.11 48.54
N ARG A 5 -8.30 4.90 49.00
CA ARG A 5 -7.62 3.64 48.61
C ARG A 5 -8.20 2.95 47.37
N GLN A 6 -9.36 3.41 46.89
CA GLN A 6 -10.07 2.80 45.75
C GLN A 6 -9.72 3.42 44.39
N ALA A 7 -9.05 4.58 44.35
CA ALA A 7 -8.72 5.26 43.09
C ALA A 7 -7.46 4.71 42.39
N SER A 8 -6.59 4.01 43.12
CA SER A 8 -5.28 3.58 42.61
C SER A 8 -5.32 2.35 41.70
N ILE A 9 -6.37 1.52 41.78
CA ILE A 9 -6.46 0.27 41.00
C ILE A 9 -7.06 0.53 39.61
N ALA A 10 -7.97 1.48 39.48
CA ALA A 10 -8.61 1.80 38.19
C ALA A 10 -7.65 2.46 37.18
N LEU A 11 -6.65 3.21 37.66
CA LEU A 11 -5.71 3.92 36.79
C LEU A 11 -4.66 3.01 36.11
N LEU A 12 -4.32 1.87 36.73
CA LEU A 12 -3.33 0.93 36.18
C LEU A 12 -3.86 0.16 34.95
N CYS A 13 -5.17 -0.13 34.90
CA CYS A 13 -5.76 -0.83 33.76
C CYS A 13 -5.83 0.03 32.48
N VAL A 14 -6.01 1.35 32.62
CA VAL A 14 -6.12 2.26 31.47
C VAL A 14 -4.77 2.43 30.77
N VAL A 15 -3.67 2.48 31.53
CA VAL A 15 -2.32 2.60 30.96
C VAL A 15 -1.90 1.32 30.24
N LEU A 16 -2.23 0.13 30.75
CA LEU A 16 -1.88 -1.13 30.07
C LEU A 16 -2.62 -1.32 28.73
N CYS A 17 -3.90 -0.93 28.63
CA CYS A 17 -4.64 -1.03 27.37
C CYS A 17 -4.17 -0.02 26.31
N SER A 18 -3.49 1.06 26.71
CA SER A 18 -2.97 2.07 25.79
C SER A 18 -1.71 1.60 25.03
N VAL A 19 -0.94 0.66 25.61
CA VAL A 19 0.27 0.13 24.97
C VAL A 19 -0.05 -0.98 23.96
N ALA A 20 -1.18 -1.68 24.12
CA ALA A 20 -1.61 -2.72 23.18
C ALA A 20 -2.12 -2.16 21.83
N ALA A 21 -2.57 -0.90 21.79
CA ALA A 21 -2.95 -0.22 20.55
C ALA A 21 -1.74 0.26 19.72
N ALA A 22 -0.53 0.23 20.29
CA ALA A 22 0.72 0.51 19.59
C ALA A 22 1.42 -0.75 19.07
N CYS A 23 0.75 -1.91 19.12
CA CYS A 23 1.04 -2.98 18.16
C CYS A 23 0.60 -2.47 16.80
N GLY A 24 1.45 -1.65 16.18
CA GLY A 24 1.48 -1.50 14.75
C GLY A 24 1.55 -2.90 14.19
N ILE A 25 0.39 -3.40 13.76
CA ILE A 25 0.30 -4.50 12.81
C ILE A 25 1.39 -4.16 11.81
N PRO A 26 2.44 -5.00 11.65
CA PRO A 26 3.38 -4.77 10.57
C PRO A 26 2.48 -4.60 9.36
N ARG A 27 2.45 -3.39 8.81
CA ARG A 27 1.87 -3.21 7.49
C ARG A 27 2.85 -3.99 6.63
N ASP A 28 2.60 -5.30 6.52
CA ASP A 28 2.89 -6.05 5.33
C ASP A 28 2.38 -5.11 4.25
N VAL A 29 3.33 -4.38 3.67
CA VAL A 29 3.06 -3.53 2.52
C VAL A 29 2.37 -4.49 1.57
N GLY A 30 1.06 -4.32 1.41
CA GLY A 30 0.25 -5.31 0.73
C GLY A 30 0.83 -5.52 -0.66
N LEU A 31 0.59 -6.69 -1.26
CA LEU A 31 1.08 -6.94 -2.62
C LEU A 31 0.63 -5.87 -3.62
N ALA A 32 -0.48 -5.18 -3.32
CA ALA A 32 -0.96 -3.99 -4.01
C ALA A 32 0.02 -2.80 -3.90
N GLU A 33 0.41 -2.40 -2.69
CA GLU A 33 1.38 -1.33 -2.45
C GLU A 33 2.77 -1.69 -2.99
N ARG A 34 3.20 -2.95 -2.83
CA ARG A 34 4.45 -3.44 -3.41
C ARG A 34 4.44 -3.32 -4.94
N CYS A 35 3.29 -3.59 -5.58
CA CYS A 35 3.13 -3.38 -7.02
C CYS A 35 3.23 -1.89 -7.40
N ALA A 36 2.66 -0.99 -6.60
CA ALA A 36 2.80 0.46 -6.80
C ALA A 36 4.26 0.93 -6.69
N ASP A 37 5.01 0.40 -5.72
CA ASP A 37 6.43 0.71 -5.58
C ASP A 37 7.25 0.18 -6.76
N ILE A 38 6.94 -1.03 -7.25
CA ILE A 38 7.54 -1.58 -8.47
C ILE A 38 7.22 -0.67 -9.67
N MET A 39 5.99 -0.16 -9.80
CA MET A 39 5.61 0.77 -10.86
C MET A 39 6.47 2.05 -10.84
N ARG A 40 6.67 2.64 -9.65
CA ARG A 40 7.53 3.83 -9.48
C ARG A 40 8.98 3.55 -9.84
N LEU A 41 9.49 2.38 -9.45
CA LEU A 41 10.84 1.94 -9.79
C LEU A 41 11.01 1.65 -11.29
N ALA A 42 9.96 1.15 -11.95
CA ALA A 42 9.95 0.86 -13.37
C ALA A 42 9.91 2.13 -14.23
N TYR A 43 9.38 3.25 -13.71
CA TYR A 43 9.36 4.54 -14.42
C TYR A 43 9.84 5.71 -13.55
N PRO A 44 11.13 5.76 -13.19
CA PRO A 44 11.66 6.67 -12.17
C PRO A 44 11.64 8.15 -12.58
N SER A 45 11.57 8.44 -13.88
CA SER A 45 11.47 9.80 -14.41
C SER A 45 10.07 10.41 -14.30
N ALA A 46 9.06 9.60 -13.98
CA ALA A 46 7.70 10.08 -13.78
C ALA A 46 7.47 10.39 -12.30
N ALA A 47 6.97 11.60 -12.01
CA ALA A 47 6.39 11.88 -10.69
C ALA A 47 4.97 11.30 -10.70
N ILE A 48 4.78 10.16 -10.05
CA ILE A 48 3.51 9.41 -10.09
C ILE A 48 2.79 9.56 -8.76
N ASP A 49 1.58 10.13 -8.83
CA ASP A 49 0.64 10.12 -7.71
C ASP A 49 -0.29 8.90 -7.81
N MET A 50 -0.35 8.09 -6.75
CA MET A 50 -1.07 6.82 -6.78
C MET A 50 -2.56 7.06 -6.54
N THR A 51 -3.40 6.62 -7.47
CA THR A 51 -4.85 6.81 -7.37
C THR A 51 -5.55 5.55 -6.90
N LYS A 52 -5.04 4.36 -7.25
CA LYS A 52 -5.64 3.09 -6.88
C LYS A 52 -4.60 1.98 -6.71
N THR A 53 -4.80 1.14 -5.70
CA THR A 53 -4.04 -0.10 -5.50
C THR A 53 -4.99 -1.20 -5.04
N GLU A 54 -4.96 -2.36 -5.69
CA GLU A 54 -5.78 -3.51 -5.32
C GLU A 54 -5.01 -4.81 -5.50
N ALA A 55 -5.37 -5.83 -4.72
CA ALA A 55 -4.83 -7.18 -4.88
C ALA A 55 -5.97 -8.18 -4.84
N THR A 56 -5.86 -9.23 -5.65
CA THR A 56 -6.87 -10.29 -5.74
C THR A 56 -6.15 -11.64 -5.82
N ALA A 57 -6.51 -12.54 -4.90
CA ALA A 57 -6.08 -13.93 -4.97
C ALA A 57 -6.79 -14.61 -6.16
N THR A 58 -6.01 -15.19 -7.05
CA THR A 58 -6.52 -15.94 -8.21
C THR A 58 -6.37 -17.45 -8.02
N SER A 59 -5.51 -17.87 -7.09
CA SER A 59 -5.37 -19.25 -6.62
C SER A 59 -4.91 -19.25 -5.15
N LEU A 60 -4.59 -20.42 -4.59
CA LEU A 60 -4.04 -20.54 -3.24
C LEU A 60 -2.67 -19.87 -3.08
N THR A 61 -1.89 -19.79 -4.16
CA THR A 61 -0.51 -19.27 -4.14
C THR A 61 -0.31 -18.08 -5.07
N THR A 62 -1.23 -17.83 -6.01
CA THR A 62 -1.14 -16.75 -6.99
C THR A 62 -2.01 -15.56 -6.58
N ILE A 63 -1.38 -14.39 -6.51
CA ILE A 63 -2.05 -13.11 -6.31
C ILE A 63 -1.73 -12.20 -7.50
N VAL A 64 -2.77 -11.56 -8.02
CA VAL A 64 -2.64 -10.50 -9.03
C VAL A 64 -2.90 -9.17 -8.33
N ALA A 65 -1.91 -8.30 -8.34
CA ALA A 65 -2.00 -6.94 -7.83
C ALA A 65 -2.06 -5.95 -8.98
N LYS A 66 -2.83 -4.87 -8.80
CA LYS A 66 -2.94 -3.77 -9.75
C LYS A 66 -2.65 -2.46 -9.05
N ALA A 67 -1.97 -1.57 -9.76
CA ALA A 67 -1.67 -0.23 -9.31
C ALA A 67 -1.94 0.77 -10.44
N GLU A 68 -2.61 1.86 -10.13
CA GLU A 68 -2.98 2.94 -11.05
C GLU A 68 -2.52 4.28 -10.46
N GLY A 69 -1.99 5.16 -11.30
CA GLY A 69 -1.53 6.47 -10.88
C GLY A 69 -1.47 7.48 -12.02
N VAL A 70 -1.27 8.74 -11.66
CA VAL A 70 -1.25 9.87 -12.60
C VAL A 70 0.09 10.59 -12.52
N ARG A 71 0.63 10.95 -13.68
CA ARG A 71 1.85 11.75 -13.78
C ARG A 71 1.58 13.21 -13.47
N THR A 72 2.26 13.74 -12.48
CA THR A 72 2.12 15.14 -12.05
C THR A 72 3.22 16.05 -12.57
N ASN A 73 4.29 15.49 -13.16
CA ASN A 73 5.40 16.26 -13.71
C ASN A 73 5.27 16.63 -15.20
N LEU A 74 4.06 16.49 -15.77
CA LEU A 74 3.78 16.88 -17.15
C LEU A 74 2.86 18.10 -17.19
N PRO A 75 3.07 19.04 -18.14
CA PRO A 75 2.11 20.11 -18.37
C PRO A 75 0.78 19.54 -18.89
N PRO A 76 -0.35 20.21 -18.62
CA PRO A 76 -1.64 19.86 -19.21
C PRO A 76 -1.52 19.79 -20.74
N GLY A 77 -2.03 18.72 -21.35
CA GLY A 77 -1.97 18.53 -22.80
C GLY A 77 -0.62 18.06 -23.36
N ALA A 78 0.31 17.62 -22.50
CA ALA A 78 1.51 16.93 -22.96
C ALA A 78 1.15 15.72 -23.85
N PRO A 79 1.93 15.45 -24.91
CA PRO A 79 1.66 14.32 -25.83
C PRO A 79 1.88 12.94 -25.18
N LEU A 80 2.42 12.90 -23.96
CA LEU A 80 2.64 11.68 -23.20
C LEU A 80 1.41 11.36 -22.35
N LEU A 81 1.05 10.07 -22.29
CA LEU A 81 0.01 9.57 -21.39
C LEU A 81 0.33 9.96 -19.93
N GLN A 82 -0.65 10.58 -19.28
CA GLN A 82 -0.57 10.96 -17.87
C GLN A 82 -1.03 9.83 -16.95
N ASP A 83 -2.03 9.07 -17.39
CA ASP A 83 -2.54 7.92 -16.66
C ASP A 83 -1.61 6.72 -16.86
N LEU A 84 -1.21 6.10 -15.75
CA LEU A 84 -0.34 4.96 -15.67
C LEU A 84 -1.05 3.84 -14.91
N ALA A 85 -0.92 2.61 -15.39
CA ALA A 85 -1.46 1.45 -14.72
C ALA A 85 -0.61 0.21 -14.98
N VAL A 86 -0.44 -0.61 -13.95
CA VAL A 86 0.28 -1.89 -14.01
C VAL A 86 -0.52 -3.00 -13.39
N GLU A 87 -0.17 -4.21 -13.82
CA GLU A 87 -0.52 -5.45 -13.17
C GLU A 87 0.76 -6.23 -12.81
N CYS A 88 0.87 -6.59 -11.54
CA CYS A 88 1.92 -7.44 -11.01
C CYS A 88 1.34 -8.80 -10.64
N ARG A 89 1.97 -9.88 -11.12
CA ARG A 89 1.66 -11.25 -10.72
C ARG A 89 2.67 -11.69 -9.66
N PHE A 90 2.15 -12.19 -8.56
CA PHE A 90 2.92 -12.80 -7.50
C PHE A 90 2.53 -14.27 -7.39
N ASP A 91 3.52 -15.15 -7.39
CA ASP A 91 3.35 -16.56 -7.03
C ASP A 91 4.19 -16.82 -5.77
N ASP A 92 3.56 -17.34 -4.71
CA ASP A 92 4.19 -17.56 -3.40
C ASP A 92 4.90 -16.30 -2.86
N ASN A 93 4.26 -15.13 -3.03
CA ASN A 93 4.78 -13.81 -2.64
C ASN A 93 6.05 -13.35 -3.41
N ILE A 94 6.42 -14.05 -4.48
CA ILE A 94 7.52 -13.70 -5.39
C ILE A 94 6.94 -13.05 -6.64
N LEU A 95 7.51 -11.90 -7.06
CA LEU A 95 7.10 -11.23 -8.31
C LEU A 95 7.51 -12.12 -9.50
N THR A 96 6.54 -12.70 -10.18
CA THR A 96 6.75 -13.56 -11.36
C THR A 96 6.33 -12.89 -12.67
N GLY A 97 5.50 -11.85 -12.59
CA GLY A 97 5.07 -11.09 -13.75
C GLY A 97 4.89 -9.62 -13.43
N PHE A 98 5.28 -8.78 -14.38
CA PHE A 98 5.02 -7.36 -14.35
C PHE A 98 4.65 -6.94 -15.76
N ARG A 99 3.47 -6.34 -15.92
CA ARG A 99 3.06 -5.74 -17.18
C ARG A 99 2.36 -4.43 -16.94
N TRP A 100 2.43 -3.58 -17.93
CA TRP A 100 1.68 -2.36 -17.91
C TRP A 100 0.37 -2.50 -18.66
N THR A 101 -0.69 -1.95 -18.07
CA THR A 101 -2.04 -1.91 -18.63
C THR A 101 -2.40 -0.51 -19.11
N ALA A 102 -1.72 0.52 -18.62
CA ALA A 102 -1.68 1.85 -19.21
C ALA A 102 -0.28 2.46 -19.07
N GLY A 103 0.26 2.95 -20.19
CA GLY A 103 1.37 3.91 -20.23
C GLY A 103 2.81 3.42 -19.98
N PRO A 104 3.41 2.58 -20.84
CA PRO A 104 4.89 2.57 -21.01
C PRO A 104 5.24 2.51 -22.48
N ALA A 105 4.44 3.26 -23.23
CA ALA A 105 4.18 3.20 -24.67
C ALA A 105 3.25 2.04 -25.10
N HIS A 106 2.15 1.83 -24.36
CA HIS A 106 1.00 1.05 -24.81
C HIS A 106 -0.07 1.94 -25.47
#